data_AF-A0A286XKI8-F1
#
_entry.id   AF-A0A286XKI8-F1
#
_cell.length_a   1.000
_cell.length_b   1.000
_cell.length_c   1.000
_cell.angle_alpha   90.00
_cell.angle_beta   90.00
_cell.angle_gamma   90.00
#
_symmetry.space_group_name_H-M   'P 1'
#
loop_
_entity.id
_entity.type
_entity.pdbx_description
1 polymer ?
#
loop_
_entity_poly.entity_id
_entity_poly.type
_entity_poly.pdbx_seq_one_letter_code
_entity_poly.pdbx_strand_id
1 'polypeptide(L)'
;MYTPIPRSGSPFPGSVQTPGLHVWRVEKLKPVPVAPENQGVFFSGDSYLVLHNGPEELSHLHLWIGQQSSRDEQGACAVLAVHLNTLLGERPVQHREVQGNESDLFMSYFPRGLKYQEGGVESAFHKTSPGTAPAAIKKLYQVKGKKNIRATERALSWDSFNTGDCFILDLGQNIFTWCGERSNILERNKARD
;
A
#
# COMPACT_ATOMS: atom_id res chain seq x y z
N MET A 1 -42.01 20.55 -7.32
CA MET A 1 -41.59 19.15 -7.52
C MET A 1 -40.16 19.05 -7.03
N TYR A 2 -39.92 18.38 -5.89
CA TYR A 2 -38.56 18.09 -5.45
C TYR A 2 -38.04 16.94 -6.29
N THR A 3 -37.02 17.19 -7.11
CA THR A 3 -36.24 16.15 -7.77
C THR A 3 -35.57 15.32 -6.67
N PRO A 4 -35.80 14.01 -6.59
CA PRO A 4 -35.09 13.19 -5.63
C PRO A 4 -33.59 13.26 -5.95
N ILE A 5 -32.79 13.53 -4.91
CA ILE A 5 -31.33 13.44 -4.97
C ILE A 5 -30.98 12.04 -5.48
N PRO A 6 -30.11 11.87 -6.49
CA PRO A 6 -29.72 10.55 -6.94
C PRO A 6 -29.20 9.77 -5.74
N ARG A 7 -29.74 8.57 -5.49
CA ARG A 7 -29.10 7.61 -4.59
C ARG A 7 -27.79 7.23 -5.28
N SER A 8 -26.75 8.02 -5.05
CA SER A 8 -25.37 7.65 -5.34
C SER A 8 -25.18 6.28 -4.70
N GLY A 9 -25.09 5.24 -5.52
CA GLY A 9 -24.74 3.91 -5.03
C GLY A 9 -23.45 4.03 -4.21
N SER A 10 -23.35 3.23 -3.16
CA SER A 10 -22.10 3.10 -2.40
C SER A 10 -20.91 2.96 -3.36
N PRO A 11 -19.80 3.70 -3.16
CA PRO A 11 -18.60 3.52 -3.96
C PRO A 11 -17.93 2.16 -3.70
N PHE A 12 -18.38 1.43 -2.67
CA PHE A 12 -17.91 0.11 -2.31
C PHE A 12 -18.92 -0.99 -2.68
N PRO A 13 -18.43 -2.16 -3.14
CA PRO A 13 -19.29 -3.32 -3.40
C PRO A 13 -19.85 -3.90 -2.09
N GLY A 14 -20.96 -4.63 -2.15
CA GLY A 14 -21.53 -5.31 -0.97
C GLY A 14 -20.61 -6.37 -0.35
N SER A 15 -19.59 -6.84 -1.09
CA SER A 15 -18.59 -7.79 -0.60
C SER A 15 -17.76 -7.27 0.56
N VAL A 16 -17.78 -5.95 0.86
CA VAL A 16 -17.09 -5.39 2.03
C VAL A 16 -17.60 -5.91 3.37
N GLN A 17 -18.71 -6.66 3.40
CA GLN A 17 -19.21 -7.32 4.62
C GLN A 17 -18.66 -8.74 4.78
N THR A 18 -17.98 -9.30 3.77
CA THR A 18 -17.44 -10.67 3.89
C THR A 18 -16.18 -10.65 4.74
N PRO A 19 -15.94 -11.70 5.55
CA PRO A 19 -14.69 -11.85 6.30
C PRO A 19 -13.46 -11.78 5.40
N GLY A 20 -12.34 -11.30 5.97
CA GLY A 20 -11.05 -11.24 5.29
C GLY A 20 -10.53 -9.82 5.02
N LEU A 21 -9.46 -9.76 4.23
CA LEU A 21 -8.73 -8.53 3.91
C LEU A 21 -9.21 -7.96 2.57
N HIS A 22 -9.63 -6.70 2.60
CA HIS A 22 -10.03 -5.93 1.43
C HIS A 22 -9.17 -4.68 1.32
N VAL A 23 -8.61 -4.44 0.13
CA VAL A 23 -7.66 -3.35 -0.10
C VAL A 23 -8.12 -2.54 -1.30
N TRP A 24 -8.17 -1.22 -1.15
CA TRP A 24 -8.43 -0.28 -2.23
C TRP A 24 -7.35 0.76 -2.30
N ARG A 25 -6.95 1.08 -3.53
CA ARG A 25 -6.15 2.25 -3.85
C ARG A 25 -7.06 3.42 -4.16
N VAL A 26 -6.72 4.61 -3.68
CA VAL A 26 -7.43 5.83 -4.07
C VAL A 26 -6.91 6.26 -5.43
N GLU A 27 -7.77 6.23 -6.45
CA GLU A 27 -7.43 6.70 -7.78
C GLU A 27 -8.47 7.70 -8.27
N LYS A 28 -8.03 8.93 -8.57
CA LYS A 28 -8.93 10.00 -9.04
C LYS A 28 -10.17 10.15 -8.16
N LEU A 29 -9.95 10.16 -6.84
CA LEU A 29 -10.96 10.30 -5.78
C LEU A 29 -11.92 9.10 -5.63
N LYS A 30 -11.62 7.94 -6.21
CA LYS A 30 -12.44 6.73 -6.14
C LYS A 30 -11.66 5.57 -5.51
N PRO A 31 -12.34 4.64 -4.80
CA PRO A 31 -11.71 3.42 -4.32
C PRO A 31 -11.63 2.41 -5.46
N VAL A 32 -10.41 2.06 -5.88
CA VAL A 32 -10.14 1.01 -6.88
C VAL A 32 -9.63 -0.23 -6.17
N PRO A 33 -10.29 -1.40 -6.28
CA PRO A 33 -9.85 -2.62 -5.61
C PRO A 33 -8.45 -3.04 -6.06
N VAL A 34 -7.61 -3.41 -5.10
CA VAL A 34 -6.29 -3.99 -5.37
C VAL A 34 -6.42 -5.50 -5.52
N ALA A 35 -5.89 -6.03 -6.62
CA ALA A 35 -5.90 -7.47 -6.90
C ALA A 35 -5.19 -8.26 -5.77
N PRO A 36 -5.68 -9.45 -5.38
CA PRO A 36 -5.11 -10.22 -4.27
C PRO A 36 -3.59 -10.44 -4.36
N GLU A 37 -3.06 -10.68 -5.56
CA GLU A 37 -1.64 -10.86 -5.84
C GLU A 37 -0.77 -9.62 -5.54
N ASN A 38 -1.38 -8.43 -5.56
CA ASN A 38 -0.72 -7.15 -5.32
C ASN A 38 -0.96 -6.63 -3.89
N GLN A 39 -1.71 -7.36 -3.06
CA GLN A 39 -1.86 -6.99 -1.64
C GLN A 39 -0.51 -7.10 -0.92
N GLY A 40 -0.13 -6.03 -0.24
CA GLY A 40 1.22 -5.87 0.35
C GLY A 40 2.17 -5.03 -0.49
N VAL A 41 1.78 -4.66 -1.72
CA VAL A 41 2.50 -3.67 -2.54
C VAL A 41 1.79 -2.32 -2.43
N PHE A 42 2.53 -1.30 -1.98
CA PHE A 42 2.02 0.05 -1.79
C PHE A 42 2.90 1.05 -2.55
N PHE A 43 2.27 1.92 -3.33
CA PHE A 43 2.96 3.04 -3.98
C PHE A 43 3.12 4.21 -3.01
N SER A 44 4.34 4.73 -2.91
CA SER A 44 4.69 5.80 -1.97
C SER A 44 3.98 7.11 -2.31
N GLY A 45 3.60 7.29 -3.57
CA GLY A 45 2.83 8.43 -4.07
C GLY A 45 1.33 8.32 -3.93
N ASP A 46 0.78 7.25 -3.32
CA ASP A 46 -0.66 6.99 -3.29
C ASP A 46 -1.20 6.86 -1.84
N SER A 47 -2.53 6.89 -1.71
CA SER A 47 -3.25 6.56 -0.47
C SER A 47 -4.14 5.33 -0.63
N TYR A 48 -4.32 4.55 0.45
CA TYR A 48 -5.05 3.28 0.42
C TYR A 48 -6.00 3.13 1.59
N LEU A 49 -7.09 2.42 1.35
CA LEU A 49 -7.99 1.89 2.37
C LEU A 49 -7.72 0.39 2.52
N VAL A 50 -7.53 -0.06 3.75
CA VAL A 50 -7.37 -1.48 4.07
C VAL A 50 -8.38 -1.85 5.14
N LEU A 51 -9.36 -2.66 4.77
CA LEU A 51 -10.36 -3.19 5.68
C LEU A 51 -10.02 -4.64 6.00
N HIS A 52 -9.88 -4.96 7.28
CA HIS A 52 -9.83 -6.33 7.76
C HIS A 52 -11.11 -6.64 8.54
N ASN A 53 -11.94 -7.51 8.00
CA ASN A 53 -13.11 -8.06 8.69
C ASN A 53 -12.70 -9.35 9.39
N GLY A 54 -12.43 -9.26 10.69
CA GLY A 54 -12.01 -10.37 11.52
C GLY A 54 -13.15 -11.25 12.00
N PRO A 55 -12.81 -12.34 12.71
CA PRO A 55 -13.81 -13.10 13.46
C PRO A 55 -14.47 -12.23 14.55
N GLU A 56 -15.63 -12.67 15.04
CA GLU A 56 -16.37 -12.02 16.15
C GLU A 56 -16.82 -10.58 15.85
N GLU A 57 -17.10 -10.27 14.58
CA GLU A 57 -17.55 -8.94 14.11
C GLU A 57 -16.54 -7.80 14.35
N LEU A 58 -15.30 -8.12 14.78
CA LEU A 58 -14.26 -7.12 14.96
C LEU A 58 -13.66 -6.74 13.62
N SER A 59 -13.98 -5.53 13.17
CA SER A 59 -13.49 -4.98 11.90
C SER A 59 -12.49 -3.86 12.16
N HIS A 60 -11.45 -3.78 11.35
CA HIS A 60 -10.45 -2.71 11.41
C HIS A 60 -10.32 -2.05 10.05
N LEU A 61 -10.45 -0.73 10.01
CA LEU A 61 -10.31 0.08 8.81
C LEU A 61 -9.06 0.95 8.92
N HIS A 62 -8.08 0.70 8.07
CA HIS A 62 -6.81 1.42 8.05
C HIS A 62 -6.75 2.35 6.85
N LEU A 63 -6.35 3.59 7.10
CA LEU A 63 -6.03 4.58 6.08
C LEU A 63 -4.51 4.61 5.97
N TRP A 64 -3.97 3.98 4.94
CA TRP A 64 -2.54 4.02 4.67
C TRP A 64 -2.18 5.21 3.79
N ILE A 65 -1.18 5.97 4.21
CA ILE A 65 -0.75 7.22 3.58
C ILE A 65 0.71 7.09 3.16
N GLY A 66 0.93 7.12 1.84
CA GLY A 66 2.27 7.14 1.26
C GLY A 66 3.00 8.45 1.56
N GLN A 67 4.32 8.38 1.70
CA GLN A 67 5.18 9.54 2.02
C GLN A 67 5.13 10.65 0.95
N GLN A 68 4.81 10.30 -0.29
CA GLN A 68 4.73 11.21 -1.44
C GLN A 68 3.28 11.42 -1.91
N SER A 69 2.30 10.86 -1.21
CA SER A 69 0.88 10.98 -1.59
C SER A 69 0.39 12.42 -1.56
N SER A 70 -0.47 12.78 -2.52
CA SER A 70 -0.94 14.15 -2.63
C SER A 70 -2.05 14.48 -1.61
N ARG A 71 -2.24 15.77 -1.32
CA ARG A 71 -3.24 16.20 -0.33
C ARG A 71 -4.66 15.79 -0.70
N ASP A 72 -4.98 15.79 -1.99
CA ASP A 72 -6.27 15.36 -2.49
C ASP A 72 -6.53 13.88 -2.31
N GLU A 73 -5.52 13.03 -2.52
CA GLU A 73 -5.64 11.59 -2.30
C GLU A 73 -5.82 11.28 -0.83
N GLN A 74 -5.06 11.95 0.05
CA GLN A 74 -5.21 11.82 1.49
C GLN A 74 -6.61 12.25 1.95
N GLY A 75 -7.11 13.39 1.43
CA GLY A 75 -8.46 13.87 1.70
C GLY A 75 -9.55 12.92 1.19
N ALA A 76 -9.39 12.41 -0.03
CA ALA A 76 -10.31 11.42 -0.60
C ALA A 76 -10.30 10.11 0.19
N CYS A 77 -9.12 9.64 0.61
CA CYS A 77 -8.98 8.46 1.46
C CYS A 77 -9.79 8.63 2.77
N ALA A 78 -9.67 9.78 3.43
CA ALA A 78 -10.42 10.08 4.64
C ALA A 78 -11.94 10.10 4.41
N VAL A 79 -12.41 10.75 3.34
CA VAL A 79 -13.86 10.80 2.99
C VAL A 79 -14.39 9.40 2.67
N LEU A 80 -13.63 8.62 1.88
CA LEU A 80 -14.00 7.24 1.53
C LEU A 80 -14.02 6.33 2.76
N ALA A 81 -13.12 6.53 3.72
CA ALA A 81 -13.12 5.79 4.98
C ALA A 81 -14.41 6.06 5.79
N VAL A 82 -14.85 7.32 5.85
CA VAL A 82 -16.12 7.68 6.50
C VAL A 82 -17.29 6.97 5.82
N HIS A 83 -17.36 7.02 4.48
CA HIS A 83 -18.42 6.32 3.74
C HIS A 83 -18.42 4.81 4.00
N LEU A 84 -17.24 4.17 3.97
CA LEU A 84 -17.11 2.75 4.24
C LEU A 84 -17.52 2.40 5.67
N ASN A 85 -17.11 3.23 6.64
CA ASN A 85 -17.48 3.05 8.04
C ASN A 85 -19.00 3.13 8.23
N THR A 86 -19.68 4.12 7.64
CA THR A 86 -21.14 4.24 7.68
C THR A 86 -21.83 3.03 7.06
N LEU A 87 -21.33 2.51 5.93
CA LEU A 87 -21.88 1.31 5.28
C LEU A 87 -21.75 0.05 6.14
N LEU A 88 -20.73 0.00 6.99
CA LEU A 88 -20.48 -1.10 7.94
C LEU A 88 -21.16 -0.88 9.30
N GLY A 89 -22.00 0.14 9.42
CA GLY A 89 -22.74 0.45 10.66
C GLY A 89 -21.85 1.02 11.76
N GLU A 90 -20.78 1.74 11.38
CA GLU A 90 -19.81 2.38 12.29
C GLU A 90 -19.07 1.40 13.23
N ARG A 91 -19.08 0.11 12.88
CA ARG A 91 -18.44 -0.96 13.65
C ARG A 91 -16.90 -0.97 13.54
N PRO A 92 -16.28 -0.69 12.38
CA PRO A 92 -14.83 -0.77 12.27
C PRO A 92 -14.06 0.23 13.15
N VAL A 93 -13.02 -0.24 13.83
CA VAL A 93 -12.04 0.64 14.48
C VAL A 93 -11.15 1.27 13.40
N GLN A 94 -11.04 2.59 13.38
CA GLN A 94 -10.25 3.31 12.38
C GLN A 94 -8.81 3.54 12.81
N HIS A 95 -7.87 3.32 11.90
CA HIS A 95 -6.43 3.48 12.10
C HIS A 95 -5.83 4.36 11.02
N ARG A 96 -4.90 5.24 11.40
CA ARG A 96 -4.11 6.02 10.45
C ARG A 96 -2.71 5.44 10.38
N GLU A 97 -2.37 4.88 9.22
CA GLU A 97 -1.11 4.22 8.95
C GLU A 97 -0.24 5.10 8.05
N VAL A 98 0.95 5.48 8.51
CA VAL A 98 1.89 6.27 7.71
C VAL A 98 2.99 5.35 7.22
N GLN A 99 3.34 5.41 5.94
CA GLN A 99 4.41 4.60 5.36
C GLN A 99 5.69 4.61 6.23
N GLY A 100 6.13 3.41 6.62
CA GLY A 100 7.30 3.17 7.47
C GLY A 100 7.03 3.23 8.98
N ASN A 101 5.83 3.66 9.39
CA ASN A 101 5.39 3.77 10.78
C ASN A 101 4.06 3.05 11.01
N GLU A 102 3.76 2.02 10.21
CA GLU A 102 2.53 1.26 10.35
C GLU A 102 2.50 0.47 11.66
N SER A 103 1.29 0.32 12.20
CA SER A 103 1.02 -0.45 13.40
C SER A 103 1.37 -1.94 13.23
N ASP A 104 1.71 -2.60 14.33
CA ASP A 104 1.94 -4.06 14.33
C ASP A 104 0.70 -4.83 13.84
N LEU A 105 -0.50 -4.32 14.13
CA LEU A 105 -1.75 -4.89 13.66
C LEU A 105 -1.83 -4.83 12.12
N PHE A 106 -1.59 -3.66 11.52
CA PHE A 106 -1.56 -3.51 10.07
C PHE A 106 -0.52 -4.43 9.42
N MET A 107 0.69 -4.47 9.99
CA MET A 107 1.77 -5.32 9.48
C MET A 107 1.42 -6.81 9.57
N SER A 108 0.60 -7.23 10.53
CA SER A 108 0.19 -8.63 10.70
C SER A 108 -0.64 -9.18 9.53
N TYR A 109 -1.32 -8.30 8.77
CA TYR A 109 -2.09 -8.69 7.59
C TYR A 109 -1.21 -9.07 6.40
N PHE A 110 0.07 -8.70 6.42
CA PHE A 110 1.02 -8.92 5.34
C PHE A 110 2.20 -9.77 5.84
N PRO A 111 2.02 -11.10 6.03
CA PRO A 111 3.05 -11.97 6.59
C PRO A 111 4.32 -12.06 5.71
N ARG A 112 4.20 -11.74 4.42
CA ARG A 112 5.34 -11.63 3.50
C ARG A 112 6.10 -10.31 3.63
N GLY A 113 5.65 -9.37 4.47
CA GLY A 113 6.16 -8.02 4.56
C GLY A 113 5.52 -7.09 3.53
N LEU A 114 5.88 -5.81 3.60
CA LEU A 114 5.41 -4.78 2.67
C LEU A 114 6.47 -4.46 1.62
N LYS A 115 6.01 -4.18 0.40
CA LYS A 115 6.83 -3.65 -0.69
C LYS A 115 6.39 -2.23 -1.00
N TYR A 116 7.27 -1.26 -0.80
CA TYR A 116 7.04 0.12 -1.24
C TYR A 116 7.62 0.33 -2.63
N GLN A 117 6.80 0.86 -3.52
CA GLN A 117 7.22 1.27 -4.86
C GLN A 117 7.21 2.79 -4.97
N GLU A 118 8.11 3.33 -5.79
CA GLU A 118 8.09 4.76 -6.14
C GLU A 118 7.01 5.04 -7.19
N GLY A 119 6.58 6.30 -7.28
CA GLY A 119 5.49 6.73 -8.14
C GLY A 119 4.12 6.51 -7.51
N GLY A 120 3.10 6.51 -8.36
CA GLY A 120 1.69 6.51 -7.96
C GLY A 120 0.79 6.84 -9.13
N VAL A 121 -0.51 6.95 -8.89
CA VAL A 121 -1.45 7.49 -9.87
C VAL A 121 -1.31 9.00 -9.99
N GLU A 122 -1.67 9.54 -11.16
CA GLU A 122 -1.73 10.99 -11.32
C GLU A 122 -2.78 11.57 -10.36
N SER A 123 -2.36 12.58 -9.57
CA SER A 123 -3.26 13.36 -8.74
C SER A 123 -4.44 13.90 -9.57
N ALA A 124 -5.63 13.93 -8.96
CA ALA A 124 -6.81 14.49 -9.62
C ALA A 124 -6.67 16.00 -9.90
N PHE A 125 -5.70 16.66 -9.26
CA PHE A 125 -5.51 18.11 -9.29
C PHE A 125 -4.26 18.56 -10.05
N HIS A 126 -3.33 17.67 -10.41
CA HIS A 126 -2.13 17.98 -11.21
C HIS A 126 -1.74 16.80 -12.12
N LYS A 127 -1.52 17.09 -13.41
CA LYS A 127 -1.02 16.12 -14.40
C LYS A 127 0.50 16.01 -14.30
N THR A 128 1.04 14.80 -14.20
CA THR A 128 2.45 14.55 -14.52
C THR A 128 2.59 14.12 -15.98
N SER A 129 3.78 14.29 -16.54
CA SER A 129 4.05 14.00 -17.96
C SER A 129 3.84 12.50 -18.27
N PRO A 130 3.30 12.15 -19.45
CA PRO A 130 3.01 10.77 -19.80
C PRO A 130 4.28 9.90 -19.72
N GLY A 131 4.15 8.76 -19.05
CA GLY A 131 5.21 7.78 -18.92
C GLY A 131 5.74 7.33 -20.28
N THR A 132 7.05 7.45 -20.43
CA THR A 132 7.85 6.87 -21.51
C THR A 132 7.52 5.37 -21.65
N ALA A 133 7.57 4.85 -22.88
CA ALA A 133 7.43 3.44 -23.29
C ALA A 133 7.94 2.42 -22.25
N PRO A 134 7.46 1.15 -22.25
CA PRO A 134 7.82 0.17 -21.22
C PRO A 134 9.34 -0.02 -21.18
N ALA A 135 9.99 0.71 -20.28
CA ALA A 135 11.41 0.59 -20.03
C ALA A 135 11.63 -0.80 -19.45
N ALA A 136 12.72 -1.44 -19.84
CA ALA A 136 13.15 -2.68 -19.20
C ALA A 136 13.11 -2.48 -17.68
N ILE A 137 12.46 -3.40 -16.96
CA ILE A 137 12.37 -3.37 -15.49
C ILE A 137 13.80 -3.29 -14.95
N LYS A 138 14.09 -2.23 -14.18
CA LYS A 138 15.38 -1.96 -13.56
C LYS A 138 15.13 -1.28 -12.22
N LYS A 139 14.91 -2.08 -11.18
CA LYS A 139 14.53 -1.58 -9.85
C LYS A 139 15.48 -2.13 -8.79
N LEU A 140 15.80 -1.28 -7.82
CA LEU A 140 16.56 -1.67 -6.64
C LEU A 140 15.65 -1.58 -5.42
N TYR A 141 15.58 -2.65 -4.62
CA TYR A 141 14.85 -2.70 -3.38
C TYR A 141 15.79 -2.87 -2.20
N GLN A 142 15.69 -2.02 -1.19
CA GLN A 142 16.33 -2.20 0.10
C GLN A 142 15.40 -3.00 1.02
N VAL A 143 15.85 -4.17 1.45
CA VAL A 143 15.17 -5.05 2.40
C VAL A 143 15.72 -4.79 3.80
N LYS A 144 14.86 -4.25 4.67
CA LYS A 144 15.25 -3.80 6.01
C LYS A 144 14.18 -4.13 7.05
N GLY A 145 14.62 -4.50 8.25
CA GLY A 145 13.76 -4.58 9.44
C GLY A 145 14.21 -5.63 10.46
N LYS A 146 13.67 -5.53 11.68
CA LYS A 146 13.96 -6.49 12.78
C LYS A 146 12.79 -7.42 13.11
N LYS A 147 11.56 -6.93 12.99
CA LYS A 147 10.32 -7.69 13.22
C LYS A 147 9.44 -7.64 11.97
N ASN A 148 9.17 -6.42 11.52
CA ASN A 148 8.36 -6.16 10.34
C ASN A 148 9.29 -5.76 9.17
N ILE A 149 9.63 -6.75 8.32
CA ILE A 149 10.50 -6.53 7.15
C ILE A 149 9.74 -5.76 6.06
N ARG A 150 10.42 -4.79 5.46
CA ARG A 150 9.93 -4.00 4.33
C ARG A 150 10.94 -4.00 3.20
N ALA A 151 10.47 -4.08 1.97
CA ALA A 151 11.25 -3.87 0.75
C ALA A 151 10.92 -2.48 0.20
N THR A 152 11.85 -1.54 0.30
CA THR A 152 11.64 -0.15 -0.16
C THR A 152 12.38 0.08 -1.47
N GLU A 153 11.70 0.54 -2.52
CA GLU A 153 12.34 0.94 -3.77
C GLU A 153 13.32 2.09 -3.53
N ARG A 154 14.51 2.02 -4.14
CA ARG A 154 15.60 2.99 -4.03
C ARG A 154 16.16 3.30 -5.40
N ALA A 155 16.85 4.43 -5.50
CA ALA A 155 17.64 4.78 -6.68
C ALA A 155 18.65 3.67 -6.99
N LEU A 156 18.75 3.26 -8.26
CA LEU A 156 19.72 2.28 -8.74
C LEU A 156 21.12 2.93 -8.82
N SER A 157 21.73 3.15 -7.65
CA SER A 157 23.08 3.69 -7.46
C SER A 157 23.75 2.94 -6.31
N TRP A 158 25.08 2.85 -6.34
CA TRP A 158 25.87 2.36 -5.22
C TRP A 158 25.67 3.19 -3.95
N ASP A 159 25.30 4.47 -4.07
CA ASP A 159 25.00 5.34 -2.92
C ASP A 159 23.81 4.85 -2.09
N SER A 160 22.91 4.05 -2.69
CA SER A 160 21.77 3.45 -1.99
C SER A 160 22.18 2.25 -1.12
N PHE A 161 23.32 1.62 -1.41
CA PHE A 161 23.76 0.40 -0.72
C PHE A 161 24.39 0.72 0.64
N ASN A 162 24.26 -0.23 1.56
CA ASN A 162 25.02 -0.22 2.81
C ASN A 162 25.25 -1.66 3.28
N THR A 163 26.28 -1.90 4.10
CA THR A 163 26.62 -3.26 4.54
C THR A 163 25.73 -3.82 5.65
N GLY A 164 24.77 -3.04 6.15
CA GLY A 164 23.87 -3.43 7.24
C GLY A 164 22.54 -4.03 6.79
N ASP A 165 22.19 -3.94 5.50
CA ASP A 165 20.88 -4.36 4.98
C ASP A 165 21.04 -5.36 3.81
N CYS A 166 19.92 -5.94 3.36
CA CYS A 166 19.86 -6.72 2.11
C CYS A 166 19.27 -5.88 0.97
N PHE A 167 19.63 -6.19 -0.26
CA PHE A 167 19.18 -5.48 -1.45
C PHE A 167 18.77 -6.49 -2.54
N ILE A 168 17.68 -6.20 -3.26
CA ILE A 168 17.21 -6.98 -4.40
C ILE A 168 17.29 -6.09 -5.64
N LEU A 169 18.07 -6.52 -6.63
CA LEU A 169 18.15 -5.92 -7.95
C LEU A 169 17.24 -6.71 -8.90
N ASP A 170 16.13 -6.09 -9.30
CA ASP A 170 15.16 -6.64 -10.23
C ASP A 170 15.41 -6.07 -11.64
N LEU A 171 15.87 -6.95 -12.54
CA LEU A 171 16.08 -6.65 -13.96
C LEU A 171 15.04 -7.36 -14.86
N GLY A 172 13.85 -7.65 -14.32
CA GLY A 172 12.79 -8.40 -15.00
C GLY A 172 13.02 -9.91 -14.94
N GLN A 173 13.68 -10.49 -15.95
CA GLN A 173 13.94 -11.94 -15.99
C GLN A 173 15.06 -12.37 -15.04
N ASN A 174 15.95 -11.45 -14.69
CA ASN A 174 17.07 -11.72 -13.79
C ASN A 174 16.86 -10.95 -12.49
N ILE A 175 16.84 -11.67 -11.38
CA ILE A 175 16.72 -11.11 -10.04
C ILE A 175 17.98 -11.47 -9.27
N PHE A 176 18.67 -10.47 -8.72
CA PHE A 176 19.88 -10.66 -7.93
C PHE A 176 19.67 -10.18 -6.51
N THR A 177 20.05 -11.00 -5.53
CA THR A 177 20.04 -10.62 -4.11
C THR A 177 21.46 -10.36 -3.64
N TRP A 178 21.69 -9.19 -3.07
CA TRP A 178 22.91 -8.83 -2.37
C TRP A 178 22.63 -8.72 -0.87
N CYS A 179 23.39 -9.46 -0.06
CA CYS A 179 23.28 -9.40 1.39
C CYS A 179 24.51 -8.69 1.97
N GLY A 180 24.31 -7.55 2.63
CA GLY A 180 25.38 -6.87 3.32
C GLY A 180 25.98 -7.73 4.43
N GLU A 181 27.27 -7.62 4.67
CA GLU A 181 28.01 -8.41 5.65
C GLU A 181 27.34 -8.40 7.05
N ARG A 182 26.82 -7.24 7.46
CA ARG A 182 26.20 -6.99 8.77
C ARG A 182 24.67 -7.13 8.76
N SER A 183 24.06 -7.58 7.66
CA SER A 183 22.61 -7.80 7.57
C SER A 183 22.13 -8.95 8.46
N ASN A 184 20.94 -8.79 9.03
CA ASN A 184 20.41 -9.76 9.98
C ASN A 184 19.75 -10.95 9.28
N ILE A 185 19.53 -12.05 10.01
CA ILE A 185 19.03 -13.31 9.44
C ILE A 185 17.61 -13.19 8.86
N LEU A 186 16.76 -12.34 9.45
CA LEU A 186 15.38 -12.14 8.96
C LEU A 186 15.38 -11.37 7.64
N GLU A 187 16.24 -10.35 7.50
CA GLU A 187 16.46 -9.64 6.24
C GLU A 187 16.98 -10.59 5.16
N ARG A 188 17.97 -11.43 5.48
CA ARG A 188 18.55 -12.40 4.54
C ARG A 188 17.55 -13.45 4.08
N ASN A 189 16.77 -14.00 5.01
CA ASN A 189 15.73 -14.98 4.70
C ASN A 189 14.66 -14.36 3.81
N LYS A 190 14.20 -13.14 4.16
CA LYS A 190 13.16 -12.46 3.39
C LYS A 190 13.63 -12.02 2.00
N ALA A 191 14.90 -11.65 1.84
CA ALA A 191 15.44 -11.26 0.54
C ALA A 191 15.63 -12.43 -0.45
N ARG A 192 15.44 -13.68 0.01
CA ARG A 192 15.60 -14.91 -0.78
C ARG A 192 14.27 -15.63 -1.04
N ASP A 193 13.21 -15.23 -0.35
CA ASP A 193 11.83 -15.75 -0.45
C ASP A 193 11.10 -15.06 -1.62
#